data_AF-A0A6I3UAQ7-F1
#
_entry.id   AF-A0A6I3UAQ7-F1
#
_cell.length_a   1.000
_cell.length_b   1.000
_cell.length_c   1.000
_cell.angle_alpha   90.00
_cell.angle_beta   90.00
_cell.angle_gamma   90.00
#
_symmetry.space_group_name_H-M   'P 1'
#
loop_
_entity.id
_entity.type
_entity.pdbx_description
1 polymer ?
#
loop_
_entity_poly.entity_id
_entity_poly.type
_entity_poly.pdbx_seq_one_letter_code
_entity_poly.pdbx_strand_id
1 'polypeptide(L)'
;IIVDPEDEYSDIGRAFGAQMVDISIGSKTHINLLDLPDLDRLDDEDDDPIGDKANLLMGLFESILSEVTDAQIGIIDRVTGATYERYLTENFTPTLK
;
A
#
# COMPACT_ATOMS: atom_id res chain seq x y z
N ILE A 1 1.49 -17.28 1.12
CA ILE A 1 0.42 -16.27 1.29
C ILE A 1 -0.54 -16.46 0.13
N ILE A 2 -1.84 -16.50 0.39
CA ILE A 2 -2.88 -16.69 -0.63
C ILE A 2 -3.81 -15.49 -0.54
N VAL A 3 -4.10 -14.86 -1.68
CA VAL A 3 -5.16 -13.85 -1.81
C VAL A 3 -6.36 -14.57 -2.41
N ASP A 4 -7.42 -14.69 -1.63
CA ASP A 4 -8.59 -15.50 -1.96
C ASP A 4 -9.86 -14.64 -1.97
N PRO A 5 -10.20 -14.02 -3.11
CA PRO A 5 -11.39 -13.18 -3.20
C PRO A 5 -12.71 -13.99 -3.22
N GLU A 6 -12.65 -15.30 -3.47
CA GLU A 6 -13.82 -16.18 -3.62
C GLU A 6 -14.06 -17.10 -2.41
N ASP A 7 -13.19 -17.04 -1.39
CA ASP A 7 -13.24 -17.84 -0.15
C ASP A 7 -13.20 -19.37 -0.41
N GLU A 8 -12.51 -19.80 -1.47
CA GLU A 8 -12.39 -21.21 -1.86
C GLU A 8 -11.38 -22.00 -1.02
N TYR A 9 -10.37 -21.31 -0.46
CA TYR A 9 -9.23 -21.92 0.20
C TYR A 9 -9.29 -21.82 1.72
N SER A 10 -10.30 -21.17 2.31
CA SER A 10 -10.36 -20.96 3.76
C SER A 10 -10.50 -22.23 4.57
N ASP A 11 -11.17 -23.27 4.03
CA ASP A 11 -11.27 -24.58 4.67
C ASP A 11 -9.89 -25.26 4.77
N ILE A 12 -9.07 -25.14 3.72
CA ILE A 12 -7.68 -25.63 3.72
C ILE A 12 -6.87 -24.81 4.74
N GLY A 13 -6.98 -23.48 4.69
CA GLY A 13 -6.30 -22.60 5.64
C GLY A 13 -6.59 -22.98 7.09
N ARG A 14 -7.87 -23.20 7.43
CA ARG A 14 -8.30 -23.64 8.76
C ARG A 14 -7.76 -25.02 9.12
N ALA A 15 -7.78 -25.98 8.20
CA ALA A 15 -7.27 -27.34 8.42
C ALA A 15 -5.78 -27.37 8.76
N PHE A 16 -4.99 -26.47 8.17
CA PHE A 16 -3.55 -26.35 8.40
C PHE A 16 -3.18 -25.33 9.49
N GLY A 17 -4.16 -24.71 10.16
CA GLY A 17 -3.91 -23.71 11.21
C GLY A 17 -3.30 -22.40 10.68
N ALA A 18 -3.63 -22.03 9.45
CA ALA A 18 -3.19 -20.77 8.86
C ALA A 18 -3.78 -19.56 9.60
N GLN A 19 -3.05 -18.44 9.56
CA GLN A 19 -3.58 -17.15 10.00
C GLN A 19 -4.54 -16.63 8.93
N MET A 20 -5.82 -16.53 9.30
CA MET A 20 -6.87 -15.96 8.46
C MET A 20 -6.95 -14.46 8.71
N VAL A 21 -6.87 -13.66 7.64
CA VAL A 21 -6.95 -12.19 7.70
C VAL A 21 -8.06 -11.74 6.76
N ASP A 22 -9.23 -11.47 7.33
CA ASP A 22 -10.38 -11.00 6.55
C ASP A 22 -10.26 -9.51 6.26
N ILE A 23 -10.35 -9.16 4.98
CA ILE A 23 -10.30 -7.78 4.49
C ILE A 23 -11.57 -7.52 3.70
N SER A 24 -12.46 -6.75 4.31
CA SER A 24 -13.73 -6.36 3.69
C SER A 24 -14.17 -4.99 4.21
N ILE A 25 -15.14 -4.38 3.51
CA ILE A 25 -15.81 -3.17 4.00
C ILE A 25 -16.44 -3.49 5.36
N GLY A 26 -16.05 -2.74 6.40
CA GLY A 26 -16.52 -2.93 7.77
C GLY A 26 -15.74 -3.94 8.62
N SER A 27 -14.72 -4.61 8.05
CA SER A 27 -13.80 -5.44 8.83
C SER A 27 -12.94 -4.58 9.76
N LYS A 28 -12.40 -5.18 10.82
CA LYS A 28 -11.47 -4.49 11.74
C LYS A 28 -10.06 -4.36 11.15
N THR A 29 -9.76 -5.15 10.12
CA THR A 29 -8.45 -5.20 9.48
C THR A 29 -8.39 -4.19 8.35
N HIS A 30 -7.32 -3.41 8.31
CA HIS A 30 -7.09 -2.41 7.27
C HIS A 30 -5.67 -2.55 6.76
N ILE A 31 -5.49 -2.42 5.44
CA ILE A 31 -4.16 -2.28 4.85
C ILE A 31 -3.86 -0.80 4.72
N ASN A 32 -2.73 -0.36 5.28
CA ASN A 32 -2.23 0.97 5.06
C ASN A 32 -1.38 1.01 3.79
N LEU A 33 -1.91 1.61 2.72
CA LEU A 33 -1.20 1.73 1.44
C LEU A 33 0.02 2.66 1.53
N LEU A 34 0.02 3.60 2.47
CA LEU A 34 1.11 4.55 2.70
C LEU A 34 2.20 3.98 3.62
N ASP A 35 2.11 2.73 4.04
CA ASP A 35 3.18 2.10 4.81
C ASP A 35 4.42 1.88 3.93
N LEU A 36 5.59 2.25 4.43
CA LEU A 36 6.86 2.01 3.74
C LEU A 36 7.43 0.65 4.17
N PRO A 37 8.11 -0.06 3.26
CA PRO A 37 8.86 -1.25 3.64
C PRO A 37 9.96 -0.89 4.64
N ASP A 38 10.39 -1.88 5.39
CA ASP A 38 11.55 -1.77 6.28
C ASP A 38 12.81 -1.53 5.43
N LEU A 39 13.35 -0.31 5.52
CA LEU A 39 14.47 0.14 4.68
C LEU A 39 15.74 -0.69 4.91
N ASP A 40 15.92 -1.24 6.12
CA ASP A 40 17.07 -2.09 6.45
C ASP A 40 16.99 -3.47 5.77
N ARG A 41 15.86 -3.78 5.14
CA ARG A 41 15.57 -5.05 4.47
C ARG A 41 15.40 -4.92 2.97
N LEU A 42 15.57 -3.72 2.43
CA LEU A 42 15.61 -3.48 1.00
C LEU A 42 16.97 -3.93 0.45
N ASP A 43 16.96 -4.51 -0.74
CA ASP A 43 18.20 -4.82 -1.46
C ASP A 43 18.82 -3.50 -1.94
N ASP A 44 20.15 -3.46 -2.14
CA ASP A 44 20.88 -2.27 -2.61
C ASP A 44 20.41 -1.76 -4.00
N GLU A 45 19.51 -2.48 -4.68
CA GLU A 45 18.90 -2.07 -5.95
C GLU A 45 17.56 -1.33 -5.78
N ASP A 46 16.94 -1.35 -4.58
CA ASP A 46 15.70 -0.65 -4.24
C ASP A 46 16.03 0.78 -3.71
N ASP A 47 16.59 1.60 -4.59
CA ASP A 47 17.17 2.91 -4.24
C ASP A 47 16.15 4.03 -3.96
N ASP A 48 14.87 3.88 -4.35
CA ASP A 48 13.83 4.92 -4.18
C ASP A 48 12.45 4.39 -3.74
N PRO A 49 12.30 3.99 -2.45
CA PRO A 49 11.04 3.48 -1.93
C PRO A 49 9.90 4.51 -1.92
N ILE A 50 10.23 5.81 -1.97
CA ILE A 50 9.22 6.89 -2.03
C ILE A 50 8.71 7.04 -3.46
N GLY A 51 9.61 7.03 -4.45
CA GLY A 51 9.26 7.01 -5.87
C GLY A 51 8.41 5.79 -6.24
N ASP A 52 8.78 4.61 -5.75
CA ASP A 52 7.99 3.39 -5.93
C ASP A 52 6.59 3.51 -5.33
N LYS A 53 6.49 4.18 -4.19
CA LYS A 53 5.18 4.47 -3.60
C LYS A 53 4.36 5.43 -4.45
N ALA A 54 4.97 6.49 -4.97
CA ALA A 54 4.29 7.41 -5.88
C ALA A 54 3.77 6.65 -7.11
N ASN A 55 4.57 5.75 -7.69
CA ASN A 55 4.18 4.89 -8.81
C ASN A 55 2.99 3.99 -8.48
N LEU A 56 3.00 3.35 -7.30
CA LEU A 56 1.86 2.55 -6.82
C LEU A 56 0.58 3.38 -6.72
N LEU A 57 0.67 4.58 -6.13
CA LEU A 57 -0.49 5.47 -5.96
C LEU A 57 -1.01 5.97 -7.30
N MET A 58 -0.12 6.28 -8.26
CA MET A 58 -0.51 6.63 -9.61
C MET A 58 -1.30 5.51 -10.28
N GLY A 59 -0.78 4.27 -10.29
CA GLY A 59 -1.51 3.13 -10.87
C GLY A 59 -2.84 2.84 -10.18
N LEU A 60 -2.92 3.05 -8.86
CA LEU A 60 -4.19 2.97 -8.12
C LEU A 60 -5.18 4.05 -8.58
N PHE A 61 -4.73 5.30 -8.69
CA PHE A 61 -5.59 6.40 -9.14
C PHE A 61 -6.01 6.22 -10.60
N GLU A 62 -5.17 5.68 -11.48
CA GLU A 62 -5.55 5.35 -12.86
C GLU A 62 -6.57 4.20 -12.94
N SER A 63 -6.50 3.23 -12.03
CA SER A 63 -7.50 2.16 -11.94
C SER A 63 -8.87 2.69 -11.48
N ILE A 64 -8.88 3.67 -10.59
CA ILE A 64 -10.11 4.26 -10.02
C ILE A 64 -10.67 5.37 -10.93
N LEU A 65 -9.78 6.22 -11.46
CA LEU A 65 -10.08 7.38 -12.29
C LEU A 65 -9.74 6.99 -13.72
N SER A 66 -10.75 6.91 -14.59
CA SER A 66 -10.58 6.46 -15.97
C SER A 66 -9.54 7.25 -16.78
N GLU A 67 -9.23 8.49 -16.38
CA GLU A 67 -8.13 9.29 -16.93
C GLU A 67 -7.42 10.06 -15.80
N VAL A 68 -6.09 9.95 -15.76
CA VAL A 68 -5.20 10.77 -14.92
C VAL A 68 -4.32 11.60 -15.85
N THR A 69 -4.34 12.91 -15.70
CA THR A 69 -3.55 13.84 -16.51
C THR A 69 -2.12 13.99 -15.99
N ASP A 70 -1.19 14.40 -16.85
CA ASP A 70 0.21 14.70 -16.47
C ASP A 70 0.31 15.68 -15.28
N ALA A 71 -0.61 16.65 -15.21
CA ALA A 71 -0.66 17.59 -14.10
C ALA A 71 -1.05 16.90 -12.78
N GLN A 72 -1.94 15.91 -12.81
CA GLN A 72 -2.34 15.14 -11.63
C GLN A 72 -1.23 14.16 -11.21
N ILE A 73 -0.52 13.54 -12.15
CA ILE A 73 0.68 12.73 -11.89
C ILE A 73 1.70 13.56 -11.13
N GLY A 74 2.03 14.76 -11.61
CA GLY A 74 2.98 15.65 -10.92
C GLY A 74 2.50 16.11 -9.54
N ILE A 75 1.18 16.19 -9.30
CA ILE A 75 0.63 16.47 -7.97
C ILE A 75 0.80 15.25 -7.04
N ILE A 76 0.49 14.04 -7.52
CA ILE A 76 0.60 12.80 -6.75
C ILE A 76 2.04 12.61 -6.29
N ASP A 77 3.00 12.73 -7.19
CA ASP A 77 4.44 12.59 -6.89
C ASP A 77 4.88 13.59 -5.82
N ARG A 78 4.65 14.89 -6.05
CA ARG A 78 5.04 15.95 -5.11
C ARG A 78 4.38 15.80 -3.74
N VAL A 79 3.10 15.46 -3.69
CA VAL A 79 2.37 15.28 -2.43
C VAL A 79 2.83 14.03 -1.69
N THR A 80 3.16 12.96 -2.41
CA THR A 80 3.71 11.73 -1.83
C THR A 80 5.06 12.01 -1.17
N GLY A 81 5.97 12.68 -1.88
CA GLY A 81 7.26 13.12 -1.33
C GLY A 81 7.09 14.00 -0.08
N ALA A 82 6.28 15.06 -0.17
CA ALA A 82 6.03 15.96 0.98
C ALA A 82 5.37 15.24 2.18
N THR A 83 4.56 14.21 1.93
CA THR A 83 3.96 13.40 2.99
C THR A 83 5.06 12.63 3.73
N TYR A 84 5.95 11.94 3.02
CA TYR A 84 7.03 11.20 3.65
C TYR A 84 8.10 12.10 4.27
N GLU A 85 8.45 13.24 3.68
CA GLU A 85 9.33 14.23 4.34
C GLU A 85 8.77 14.65 5.71
N ARG A 86 7.46 14.89 5.78
CA ARG A 86 6.80 15.25 7.04
C ARG A 86 6.77 14.09 8.03
N TYR A 87 6.42 12.90 7.57
CA TYR A 87 6.15 11.78 8.47
C TYR A 87 7.39 10.97 8.85
N LEU A 88 8.47 10.99 8.06
CA LEU A 88 9.75 10.36 8.45
C LEU A 88 10.48 11.14 9.55
N THR A 89 10.10 12.40 9.77
CA THR A 89 10.64 13.22 10.88
C THR A 89 9.81 13.13 12.16
N GLU A 90 8.61 12.56 12.07
CA GLU A 90 7.71 12.30 13.19
C GLU A 90 7.65 10.78 13.47
N ASN A 91 7.44 10.34 14.71
CA ASN A 91 7.38 8.91 15.02
C ASN A 91 5.99 8.32 14.67
N PHE A 92 5.51 8.59 13.46
CA PHE A 92 4.13 8.33 13.03
C PHE A 92 4.09 7.78 11.60
N THR A 93 3.41 6.64 11.42
CA THR A 93 3.17 6.04 10.11
C THR A 93 2.00 6.77 9.41
N PRO A 94 2.20 7.36 8.21
CA PRO A 94 1.12 7.99 7.47
C PRO A 94 0.05 6.96 7.13
N THR A 95 -1.22 7.26 7.36
CA THR A 95 -2.36 6.37 7.05
C THR A 95 -3.53 7.18 6.49
N LEU A 96 -4.35 6.54 5.65
CA LEU A 96 -5.59 7.13 5.14
C LEU A 96 -6.65 7.12 6.26
N LYS A 97 -7.42 8.20 6.40
CA LYS A 97 -8.51 8.30 7.37
C LYS A 97 -9.79 7.66 6.88
#